data_AF-A0A7S3I135-F1
#
_entry.id   AF-A0A7S3I135-F1
#
_cell.length_a   1.000
_cell.length_b   1.000
_cell.length_c   1.000
_cell.angle_alpha   90.00
_cell.angle_beta   90.00
_cell.angle_gamma   90.00
#
_symmetry.space_group_name_H-M   'P 1'
#
loop_
_entity.id
_entity.type
_entity.pdbx_description
1 polymer ?
#
loop_
_entity_poly.entity_id
_entity_poly.type
_entity_poly.pdbx_seq_one_letter_code
_entity_poly.pdbx_strand_id
1 'polypeptide(L)'
;LQMNGLFQEKAPLYKDCFKKQNYYAIFDNLGTVLTNLYIVDLIIKDNVSFNHYWQTYNQMFQKVKSNPDAYTIDKKMLRRLSKFVEKMYGNILAGNVYEQVINSVKGSIREDFAKKPDRFFKNKTFQEKYLEYLKYKLEYVQAQLNAPGIVEAPSDYMTLLTNYSMYKKLFEIEDPKFYAKIWALQKQCPLIILYNNLQ
;
A
#
# COMPACT_ATOMS: atom_id res chain seq x y z
N LEU A 1 16.44 -1.80 -15.42
CA LEU A 1 16.73 -1.21 -16.76
C LEU A 1 15.47 -0.75 -17.49
N GLN A 2 14.38 -1.52 -17.53
CA GLN A 2 13.18 -1.18 -18.34
C GLN A 2 12.50 0.16 -17.94
N MET A 3 12.32 0.45 -16.65
CA MET A 3 11.72 1.74 -16.23
C MET A 3 12.66 2.95 -16.35
N ASN A 4 13.96 2.76 -16.57
CA ASN A 4 14.89 3.89 -16.72
C ASN A 4 14.60 4.70 -18.00
N GLY A 5 14.02 4.04 -19.01
CA GLY A 5 13.56 4.70 -20.23
C GLY A 5 12.56 5.83 -19.94
N LEU A 6 11.71 5.69 -18.92
CA LEU A 6 10.71 6.70 -18.53
C LEU A 6 11.35 8.05 -18.17
N PHE A 7 12.63 8.07 -17.79
CA PHE A 7 13.36 9.29 -17.41
C PHE A 7 14.24 9.85 -18.53
N GLN A 8 14.20 9.22 -19.71
CA GLN A 8 15.01 9.55 -20.88
C GLN A 8 14.15 9.75 -22.13
N GLU A 9 13.01 10.44 -22.00
CA GLU A 9 12.03 10.61 -23.09
C GLU A 9 12.60 11.20 -24.39
N LYS A 10 13.70 11.97 -24.28
CA LYS A 10 14.38 12.61 -25.42
C LYS A 10 15.39 11.69 -26.11
N ALA A 11 15.80 10.60 -25.48
CA ALA A 11 16.75 9.66 -26.06
C ALA A 11 16.11 8.91 -27.25
N PRO A 12 16.80 8.75 -28.39
CA PRO A 12 16.30 7.96 -29.52
C PRO A 12 15.86 6.56 -29.10
N LEU A 13 16.67 5.90 -28.27
CA LEU A 13 16.39 4.58 -27.71
C LEU A 13 15.04 4.52 -26.96
N TYR A 14 14.64 5.60 -26.27
CA TYR A 14 13.33 5.65 -25.64
C TYR A 14 12.21 5.66 -26.67
N LYS A 15 12.32 6.50 -27.70
CA LYS A 15 11.31 6.61 -28.76
C LYS A 15 11.16 5.30 -29.52
N ASP A 16 12.28 4.64 -29.79
CA ASP A 16 12.33 3.46 -30.64
C ASP A 16 11.94 2.17 -29.90
N CYS A 17 12.29 2.06 -28.61
CA CYS A 17 12.13 0.80 -27.85
C CYS A 17 11.17 0.90 -26.66
N PHE A 18 11.14 2.01 -25.93
CA PHE A 18 10.48 2.07 -24.62
C PHE A 18 9.13 2.82 -24.62
N LYS A 19 8.87 3.68 -25.61
CA LYS A 19 7.61 4.44 -25.71
C LYS A 19 6.38 3.53 -25.89
N LYS A 20 6.54 2.44 -26.64
CA LYS A 20 5.48 1.45 -26.91
C LYS A 20 5.41 0.33 -25.87
N GLN A 21 6.33 0.30 -24.90
CA GLN A 21 6.33 -0.73 -23.88
C GLN A 21 5.21 -0.48 -22.86
N ASN A 22 4.50 -1.55 -22.50
CA ASN A 22 3.51 -1.53 -21.44
C ASN A 22 4.15 -1.99 -20.12
N TYR A 23 3.79 -1.30 -19.04
CA TYR A 23 4.30 -1.56 -17.70
C TYR A 23 3.24 -2.20 -16.79
N TYR A 24 2.19 -2.78 -17.39
CA TYR A 24 1.00 -3.25 -16.67
C TYR A 24 1.33 -4.29 -15.60
N ALA A 25 2.18 -5.27 -15.93
CA ALA A 25 2.60 -6.28 -14.96
C ALA A 25 3.32 -5.67 -13.73
N ILE A 26 4.09 -4.60 -13.92
CA ILE A 26 4.77 -3.90 -12.82
C ILE A 26 3.73 -3.23 -11.91
N PHE A 27 2.74 -2.56 -12.50
CA PHE A 27 1.69 -1.90 -11.74
C PHE A 27 0.70 -2.88 -11.08
N ASP A 28 0.40 -4.00 -11.73
CA ASP A 28 -0.36 -5.09 -11.11
C ASP A 28 0.37 -5.63 -9.88
N ASN A 29 1.66 -5.98 -10.02
CA ASN A 29 2.47 -6.45 -8.89
C ASN A 29 2.51 -5.43 -7.75
N LEU A 30 2.65 -4.13 -8.06
CA LEU A 30 2.58 -3.07 -7.07
C LEU A 30 1.24 -3.06 -6.34
N GLY A 31 0.13 -3.12 -7.09
CA GLY A 31 -1.21 -3.18 -6.52
C GLY A 31 -1.42 -4.41 -5.65
N THR A 32 -0.95 -5.59 -6.06
CA THR A 32 -1.02 -6.81 -5.26
C THR A 32 -0.27 -6.67 -3.94
N VAL A 33 0.95 -6.11 -3.96
CA VAL A 33 1.71 -5.87 -2.72
C VAL A 33 0.96 -4.90 -1.81
N LEU A 34 0.44 -3.81 -2.36
CA LEU A 34 -0.35 -2.83 -1.60
C LEU A 34 -1.62 -3.44 -1.01
N THR A 35 -2.33 -4.28 -1.76
CA THR A 35 -3.49 -5.04 -1.29
C THR A 35 -3.10 -5.99 -0.15
N ASN A 36 -1.97 -6.68 -0.26
CA ASN A 36 -1.49 -7.56 0.82
C ASN A 36 -1.16 -6.78 2.11
N LEU A 37 -0.57 -5.59 2.00
CA LEU A 37 -0.35 -4.73 3.18
C LEU A 37 -1.67 -4.31 3.83
N TYR A 38 -2.68 -4.00 3.01
CA TYR A 38 -4.01 -3.67 3.51
C TYR A 38 -4.69 -4.88 4.18
N ILE A 39 -4.52 -6.09 3.64
CA ILE A 39 -5.01 -7.33 4.25
C ILE A 39 -4.36 -7.55 5.62
N VAL A 40 -3.05 -7.37 5.75
CA VAL A 40 -2.34 -7.47 7.04
C VAL A 40 -2.93 -6.51 8.06
N ASP A 41 -3.21 -5.27 7.66
CA ASP A 41 -3.86 -4.29 8.53
C ASP A 41 -5.22 -4.74 9.02
N LEU A 42 -6.04 -5.34 8.14
CA LEU A 42 -7.35 -5.87 8.52
C LEU A 42 -7.23 -7.06 9.48
N ILE A 43 -6.35 -8.02 9.21
CA ILE A 43 -6.12 -9.19 10.09
C ILE A 43 -5.77 -8.73 11.51
N ILE A 44 -4.91 -7.72 11.63
CA ILE A 44 -4.48 -7.19 12.94
C ILE A 44 -5.65 -6.48 13.63
N LYS A 45 -6.41 -5.66 12.91
CA LYS A 45 -7.55 -4.91 13.46
C LYS A 45 -8.70 -5.80 13.92
N ASP A 46 -9.01 -6.84 13.14
CA ASP A 46 -10.15 -7.72 13.39
C ASP A 46 -9.81 -8.83 14.42
N ASN A 47 -8.54 -9.03 14.76
CA ASN A 47 -8.12 -9.99 15.77
C ASN A 47 -8.35 -9.46 17.20
N VAL A 48 -9.55 -9.74 17.73
CA VAL A 48 -9.96 -9.36 19.09
C VAL A 48 -9.03 -9.93 20.16
N SER A 49 -8.58 -11.18 19.99
CA SER A 49 -7.66 -11.83 20.93
C SER A 49 -6.32 -11.11 20.98
N PHE A 50 -5.77 -10.73 19.82
CA PHE A 50 -4.54 -9.95 19.74
C PHE A 50 -4.68 -8.62 20.47
N ASN A 51 -5.75 -7.87 20.22
CA ASN A 51 -6.03 -6.61 20.92
C ASN A 51 -6.10 -6.81 22.44
N HIS A 52 -6.79 -7.85 22.90
CA HIS A 52 -6.90 -8.16 24.33
C HIS A 52 -5.56 -8.52 24.97
N TYR A 53 -4.78 -9.42 24.34
CA TYR A 53 -3.47 -9.82 24.84
C TYR A 53 -2.48 -8.65 24.82
N TRP A 54 -2.54 -7.80 23.80
CA TRP A 54 -1.71 -6.61 23.72
C TRP A 54 -2.02 -5.59 24.82
N GLN A 55 -3.30 -5.33 25.09
CA GLN A 55 -3.71 -4.47 26.21
C GLN A 55 -3.23 -5.02 27.54
N THR A 56 -3.40 -6.33 27.76
CA THR A 56 -2.96 -7.02 28.99
C THR A 56 -1.44 -6.94 29.15
N TYR A 57 -0.69 -7.19 28.08
CA TYR A 57 0.77 -7.06 28.07
C TYR A 57 1.21 -5.64 28.43
N ASN A 58 0.59 -4.61 27.84
CA ASN A 58 0.93 -3.21 28.16
C ASN A 58 0.63 -2.86 29.61
N GLN A 59 -0.50 -3.30 30.17
CA GLN A 59 -0.81 -3.07 31.58
C GLN A 59 0.24 -3.71 32.50
N MET A 60 0.65 -4.95 32.23
CA MET A 60 1.73 -5.60 32.96
C MET A 60 3.04 -4.82 32.79
N PHE A 61 3.36 -4.40 31.57
CA PHE A 61 4.59 -3.67 31.29
C PHE A 61 4.66 -2.33 32.01
N GLN A 62 3.54 -1.61 32.14
CA GLN A 62 3.47 -0.37 32.92
C GLN A 62 3.70 -0.61 34.41
N LYS A 63 3.18 -1.72 34.99
CA LYS A 63 3.45 -2.09 36.39
C LYS A 63 4.92 -2.40 36.65
N VAL A 64 5.57 -3.10 35.72
CA VAL A 64 7.02 -3.36 35.80
C VAL A 64 7.81 -2.06 35.66
N LYS A 65 7.37 -1.15 34.78
CA LYS A 65 8.03 0.14 34.56
C LYS A 65 7.89 1.09 35.76
N SER A 66 6.77 1.06 36.46
CA SER A 66 6.54 1.89 37.65
C SER A 66 7.24 1.37 38.91
N ASN A 67 7.53 0.07 38.99
CA ASN A 67 8.25 -0.52 40.11
C ASN A 67 9.31 -1.57 39.68
N PRO A 68 10.39 -1.17 38.98
CA PRO A 68 11.36 -2.12 38.43
C PRO A 68 12.07 -2.96 39.50
N ASP A 69 12.30 -2.38 40.69
CA ASP A 69 13.07 -3.00 41.76
C ASP A 69 12.33 -4.21 42.37
N ALA A 70 10.99 -4.23 42.31
CA ALA A 70 10.16 -5.37 42.74
C ALA A 70 10.19 -6.57 41.79
N TYR A 71 10.70 -6.40 40.56
CA TYR A 71 10.75 -7.44 39.53
C TYR A 71 12.17 -7.83 39.13
N THR A 72 13.19 -7.39 39.87
CA THR A 72 14.60 -7.75 39.68
C THR A 72 15.10 -7.52 38.25
N ILE A 73 14.52 -6.56 37.53
CA ILE A 73 14.84 -6.29 36.12
C ILE A 73 15.90 -5.20 36.00
N ASP A 74 16.87 -5.41 35.11
CA ASP A 74 17.86 -4.40 34.78
C ASP A 74 17.21 -3.20 34.06
N LYS A 75 17.45 -1.98 34.55
CA LYS A 75 16.85 -0.75 34.00
C LYS A 75 17.24 -0.50 32.54
N LYS A 76 18.45 -0.91 32.13
CA LYS A 76 18.91 -0.78 30.74
C LYS A 76 18.21 -1.79 29.83
N MET A 77 18.01 -3.03 30.28
CA MET A 77 17.20 -4.03 29.61
C MET A 77 15.74 -3.57 29.46
N LEU A 78 15.13 -3.07 30.53
CA LEU A 78 13.76 -2.54 30.50
C LEU A 78 13.59 -1.44 29.44
N ARG A 79 14.54 -0.49 29.37
CA ARG A 79 14.53 0.58 28.35
C ARG A 79 14.64 0.04 26.92
N ARG A 80 15.45 -1.00 26.69
CA ARG A 80 15.57 -1.64 25.36
C ARG A 80 14.26 -2.33 24.99
N LEU A 81 13.65 -3.04 25.93
CA LEU A 81 12.37 -3.70 25.73
C LEU A 81 11.25 -2.68 25.43
N SER A 82 11.18 -1.56 26.17
CA SER A 82 10.18 -0.51 25.89
C SER A 82 10.28 -0.01 24.44
N LYS A 83 11.49 0.31 23.98
CA LYS A 83 11.71 0.79 22.61
C LYS A 83 11.33 -0.25 21.56
N PHE A 84 11.62 -1.52 21.83
CA PHE A 84 11.27 -2.61 20.93
C PHE A 84 9.76 -2.78 20.80
N VAL A 85 9.05 -2.82 21.93
CA VAL A 85 7.58 -2.93 22.01
C VAL A 85 6.92 -1.75 21.30
N GLU A 86 7.37 -0.52 21.60
CA GLU A 86 6.88 0.71 20.94
C GLU A 86 7.08 0.66 19.43
N LYS A 87 8.26 0.22 18.97
CA LYS A 87 8.57 0.12 17.54
C LYS A 87 7.75 -0.97 16.84
N MET A 88 7.61 -2.15 17.44
CA MET A 88 6.82 -3.24 16.86
C MET A 88 5.35 -2.82 16.70
N TYR A 89 4.79 -2.19 17.74
CA TYR A 89 3.41 -1.73 17.67
C TYR A 89 3.23 -0.61 16.66
N GLY A 90 4.09 0.40 16.73
CA GLY A 90 4.06 1.54 15.83
C GLY A 90 4.18 1.14 14.37
N ASN A 91 4.94 0.09 14.03
CA ASN A 91 5.22 -0.26 12.63
C ASN A 91 4.27 -1.29 12.02
N ILE A 92 3.84 -2.29 12.79
CA ILE A 92 3.09 -3.44 12.25
C ILE A 92 1.79 -3.62 13.03
N LEU A 93 1.89 -3.77 14.35
CA LEU A 93 0.77 -4.24 15.17
C LEU A 93 -0.31 -3.18 15.43
N ALA A 94 -0.10 -1.93 15.01
CA ALA A 94 -1.15 -0.92 14.97
C ALA A 94 -2.13 -1.10 13.80
N GLY A 95 -1.87 -2.04 12.88
CA GLY A 95 -2.75 -2.33 11.74
C GLY A 95 -2.88 -1.14 10.78
N ASN A 96 -1.80 -0.39 10.57
CA ASN A 96 -1.75 0.78 9.70
C ASN A 96 -0.52 0.77 8.76
N VAL A 97 0.02 -0.40 8.46
CA VAL A 97 1.17 -0.60 7.57
C VAL A 97 0.89 -0.02 6.18
N TYR A 98 -0.29 -0.30 5.61
CA TYR A 98 -0.67 0.24 4.31
C TYR A 98 -0.66 1.76 4.31
N GLU A 99 -1.30 2.37 5.32
CA GLU A 99 -1.37 3.82 5.46
C GLU A 99 0.02 4.44 5.63
N GLN A 100 0.89 3.81 6.43
CA GLN A 100 2.27 4.25 6.59
C GLN A 100 3.05 4.22 5.28
N VAL A 101 2.91 3.16 4.49
CA VAL A 101 3.56 3.06 3.17
C VAL A 101 3.06 4.15 2.24
N ILE A 102 1.74 4.32 2.11
CA ILE A 102 1.16 5.36 1.26
C ILE A 102 1.62 6.75 1.73
N ASN A 103 1.67 7.01 3.03
CA ASN A 103 2.06 8.32 3.55
C ASN A 103 3.58 8.59 3.46
N SER A 104 4.43 7.57 3.54
CA SER A 104 5.88 7.71 3.52
C SER A 104 6.51 7.65 2.12
N VAL A 105 5.85 7.02 1.13
CA VAL A 105 6.44 6.75 -0.20
C VAL A 105 7.05 7.98 -0.87
N LYS A 106 6.42 9.15 -0.75
CA LYS A 106 6.97 10.40 -1.29
C LYS A 106 8.28 10.81 -0.63
N GLY A 107 8.39 10.63 0.68
CA GLY A 107 9.61 10.88 1.44
C GLY A 107 10.73 9.97 0.97
N SER A 108 10.47 8.66 0.91
CA SER A 108 11.43 7.66 0.43
C SER A 108 11.92 7.96 -0.99
N ILE A 109 11.02 8.28 -1.91
CA ILE A 109 11.39 8.65 -3.29
C ILE A 109 12.23 9.93 -3.32
N ARG A 110 11.94 10.92 -2.46
CA ARG A 110 12.76 12.14 -2.39
C ARG A 110 14.18 11.85 -1.94
N GLU A 111 14.36 10.92 -1.01
CA GLU A 111 15.68 10.47 -0.56
C GLU A 111 16.45 9.77 -1.68
N ASP A 112 15.79 8.84 -2.40
CA ASP A 112 16.41 8.14 -3.55
C ASP A 112 16.78 9.10 -4.70
N PHE A 113 15.99 10.17 -4.88
CA PHE A 113 16.21 11.20 -5.90
C PHE A 113 16.80 12.50 -5.32
N ALA A 114 17.53 12.45 -4.19
CA ALA A 114 17.96 13.62 -3.41
C ALA A 114 18.51 14.81 -4.22
N LYS A 115 19.24 14.55 -5.32
CA LYS A 115 19.78 15.61 -6.19
C LYS A 115 18.72 16.32 -7.04
N LYS A 116 17.66 15.62 -7.46
CA LYS A 116 16.59 16.12 -8.35
C LYS A 116 15.25 15.40 -8.07
N PRO A 117 14.66 15.57 -6.88
CA PRO A 117 13.42 14.86 -6.50
C PRO A 117 12.26 15.16 -7.45
N ASP A 118 12.17 16.40 -7.91
CA ASP A 118 11.18 16.86 -8.89
C ASP A 118 11.22 16.10 -10.22
N ARG A 119 12.36 15.50 -10.59
CA ARG A 119 12.48 14.71 -11.82
C ARG A 119 11.55 13.52 -11.81
N PHE A 120 11.23 12.97 -10.64
CA PHE A 120 10.26 11.88 -10.50
C PHE A 120 8.83 12.41 -10.58
N PHE A 121 8.46 13.33 -9.68
CA PHE A 121 7.08 13.78 -9.53
C PHE A 121 6.54 14.59 -10.72
N LYS A 122 7.42 15.26 -11.47
CA LYS A 122 7.06 16.01 -12.68
C LYS A 122 7.22 15.20 -13.98
N ASN A 123 7.51 13.90 -13.88
CA ASN A 123 7.67 13.04 -15.05
C ASN A 123 6.31 12.72 -15.68
N LYS A 124 5.93 13.51 -16.69
CA LYS A 124 4.68 13.33 -17.44
C LYS A 124 4.59 11.96 -18.12
N THR A 125 5.69 11.50 -18.70
CA THR A 125 5.76 10.19 -19.35
C THR A 125 5.40 9.05 -18.39
N PHE A 126 5.95 9.06 -17.17
CA PHE A 126 5.64 8.06 -16.16
C PHE A 126 4.18 8.18 -15.68
N GLN A 127 3.73 9.41 -15.43
CA GLN A 127 2.35 9.67 -15.02
C GLN A 127 1.34 9.18 -16.05
N GLU A 128 1.57 9.47 -17.34
CA GLU A 128 0.73 9.03 -18.46
C GLU A 128 0.67 7.50 -18.55
N LYS A 129 1.81 6.82 -18.40
CA LYS A 129 1.86 5.35 -18.41
C LYS A 129 1.14 4.71 -17.23
N TYR A 130 1.19 5.32 -16.05
CA TYR A 130 0.43 4.83 -14.90
C TYR A 130 -1.08 5.06 -15.11
N LEU A 131 -1.48 6.23 -15.62
CA LEU A 131 -2.89 6.50 -15.93
C LEU A 131 -3.43 5.58 -17.04
N GLU A 132 -2.62 5.27 -18.05
CA GLU A 132 -2.93 4.29 -19.10
C GLU A 132 -3.24 2.91 -18.48
N TYR A 133 -2.38 2.44 -17.58
CA TYR A 133 -2.64 1.21 -16.83
C TYR A 133 -3.93 1.27 -16.01
N LEU A 134 -4.19 2.36 -15.28
CA LEU A 134 -5.41 2.48 -14.45
C LEU A 134 -6.67 2.42 -15.31
N LYS A 135 -6.68 3.05 -16.49
CA LYS A 135 -7.80 2.99 -17.43
C LYS A 135 -8.01 1.59 -17.97
N TYR A 136 -6.93 0.93 -18.39
CA TYR A 136 -6.97 -0.47 -18.81
C TYR A 136 -7.51 -1.39 -17.71
N LYS A 137 -6.98 -1.27 -16.48
CA LYS A 137 -7.38 -2.11 -15.35
C LYS A 137 -8.84 -1.87 -14.95
N LEU A 138 -9.33 -0.63 -15.02
CA LEU A 138 -10.74 -0.30 -14.82
C LEU A 138 -11.63 -1.06 -15.82
N GLU A 139 -11.33 -1.01 -17.11
CA GLU A 139 -12.10 -1.70 -18.15
C GLU A 139 -12.03 -3.22 -17.98
N TYR A 140 -10.85 -3.74 -17.65
CA TYR A 140 -10.63 -5.15 -17.35
C TYR A 140 -11.49 -5.60 -16.16
N VAL A 141 -11.41 -4.93 -15.01
CA VAL A 141 -12.19 -5.26 -13.81
C VAL A 141 -13.69 -5.17 -14.10
N GLN A 142 -14.12 -4.13 -14.80
CA GLN A 142 -15.52 -3.97 -15.21
C GLN A 142 -16.00 -5.17 -16.06
N ALA A 143 -15.17 -5.67 -16.97
CA ALA A 143 -15.51 -6.86 -17.75
C ALA A 143 -15.55 -8.13 -16.88
N GLN A 144 -14.58 -8.31 -15.98
CA GLN A 144 -14.52 -9.47 -15.09
C GLN A 144 -15.72 -9.52 -14.13
N LEU A 145 -16.12 -8.39 -13.54
CA LEU A 145 -17.27 -8.31 -12.63
C LEU A 145 -18.61 -8.58 -13.31
N ASN A 146 -18.71 -8.35 -14.61
CA ASN A 146 -19.90 -8.67 -15.41
C ASN A 146 -19.93 -10.13 -15.88
N ALA A 147 -18.81 -10.85 -15.81
CA ALA A 147 -18.73 -12.23 -16.23
C ALA A 147 -19.09 -13.16 -15.05
N PRO A 148 -20.05 -14.08 -15.23
CA PRO A 148 -20.44 -15.00 -14.18
C PRO A 148 -19.32 -16.00 -13.86
N GLY A 149 -19.07 -16.25 -12.58
CA GLY A 149 -18.18 -17.32 -12.12
C GLY A 149 -16.70 -16.98 -12.03
N ILE A 150 -16.31 -15.72 -12.24
CA ILE A 150 -14.90 -15.30 -12.08
C ILE A 150 -14.63 -14.99 -10.60
N VAL A 151 -13.79 -15.83 -9.98
CA VAL A 151 -13.51 -15.77 -8.53
C VAL A 151 -12.53 -14.65 -8.19
N GLU A 152 -11.64 -14.31 -9.12
CA GLU A 152 -10.56 -13.34 -8.93
C GLU A 152 -11.01 -11.89 -9.10
N ALA A 153 -12.18 -11.64 -9.70
CA ALA A 153 -12.65 -10.30 -10.05
C ALA A 153 -12.68 -9.31 -8.87
N PRO A 154 -13.09 -9.70 -7.64
CA PRO A 154 -13.00 -8.84 -6.46
C PRO A 154 -11.55 -8.48 -6.06
N SER A 155 -10.60 -9.41 -6.23
CA SER A 155 -9.18 -9.18 -5.94
C SER A 155 -8.55 -8.22 -6.95
N ASP A 156 -8.92 -8.37 -8.23
CA ASP A 156 -8.52 -7.44 -9.28
C ASP A 156 -9.10 -6.03 -9.04
N TYR A 157 -10.33 -5.94 -8.52
CA TYR A 157 -10.91 -4.66 -8.13
C TYR A 157 -10.13 -4.01 -6.98
N MET A 158 -9.69 -4.78 -5.97
CA MET A 158 -8.83 -4.26 -4.91
C MET A 158 -7.48 -3.77 -5.43
N THR A 159 -6.88 -4.51 -6.36
CA THR A 159 -5.64 -4.11 -7.03
C THR A 159 -5.79 -2.77 -7.78
N LEU A 160 -6.96 -2.52 -8.39
CA LEU A 160 -7.28 -1.23 -8.99
C LEU A 160 -7.40 -0.11 -7.93
N LEU A 161 -8.10 -0.38 -6.83
CA LEU A 161 -8.30 0.60 -5.74
C LEU A 161 -6.98 1.04 -5.09
N THR A 162 -6.11 0.07 -4.76
CA THR A 162 -4.82 0.36 -4.13
C THR A 162 -3.86 1.07 -5.08
N ASN A 163 -3.83 0.70 -6.36
CA ASN A 163 -3.08 1.45 -7.37
C ASN A 163 -3.60 2.88 -7.58
N TYR A 164 -4.92 3.08 -7.61
CA TYR A 164 -5.50 4.42 -7.74
C TYR A 164 -5.14 5.30 -6.53
N SER A 165 -5.19 4.73 -5.31
CA SER A 165 -4.75 5.40 -4.09
C SER A 165 -3.27 5.83 -4.17
N MET A 166 -2.38 4.93 -4.62
CA MET A 166 -0.97 5.22 -4.82
C MET A 166 -0.75 6.31 -5.88
N TYR A 167 -1.43 6.24 -7.04
CA TYR A 167 -1.36 7.24 -8.09
C TYR A 167 -1.75 8.64 -7.56
N LYS A 168 -2.88 8.73 -6.87
CA LYS A 168 -3.34 10.00 -6.26
C LYS A 168 -2.32 10.53 -5.28
N LYS A 169 -1.72 9.66 -4.46
CA LYS A 169 -0.72 10.07 -3.47
C LYS A 169 0.59 10.54 -4.11
N LEU A 170 1.06 9.87 -5.15
CA LEU A 170 2.31 10.20 -5.83
C LEU A 170 2.20 11.51 -6.61
N PHE A 171 1.11 11.71 -7.36
CA PHE A 171 0.99 12.84 -8.28
C PHE A 171 0.10 13.97 -7.78
N GLU A 172 -0.65 13.78 -6.68
CA GLU A 172 -1.60 14.77 -6.14
C GLU A 172 -2.62 15.24 -7.18
N ILE A 173 -2.98 14.32 -8.09
CA ILE A 173 -3.94 14.57 -9.16
C ILE A 173 -5.13 13.63 -8.99
N GLU A 174 -6.32 14.20 -9.12
CA GLU A 174 -7.58 13.49 -9.04
C GLU A 174 -8.46 13.93 -10.21
N ASP A 175 -8.93 12.97 -10.99
CA ASP A 175 -9.97 13.19 -11.99
C ASP A 175 -11.29 12.69 -11.39
N PRO A 176 -12.21 13.60 -10.99
CA PRO A 176 -13.47 13.21 -10.37
C PRO A 176 -14.33 12.29 -11.25
N LYS A 177 -14.26 12.44 -12.58
CA LYS A 177 -15.01 11.60 -13.51
C LYS A 177 -14.42 10.20 -13.55
N PHE A 178 -13.09 10.09 -13.54
CA PHE A 178 -12.43 8.79 -13.49
C PHE A 178 -12.68 8.08 -12.14
N TYR A 179 -12.58 8.81 -11.03
CA TYR A 179 -12.93 8.28 -9.70
C TYR A 179 -14.38 7.78 -9.64
N ALA A 180 -15.33 8.56 -10.16
CA ALA A 180 -16.74 8.16 -10.18
C ALA A 180 -16.97 6.84 -10.94
N LYS A 181 -16.20 6.57 -12.01
CA LYS A 181 -16.25 5.29 -12.73
C LYS A 181 -15.73 4.13 -11.89
N ILE A 182 -14.60 4.31 -11.20
CA ILE A 182 -14.07 3.31 -10.26
C ILE A 182 -15.10 3.04 -9.16
N TRP A 183 -15.64 4.10 -8.54
CA TRP A 183 -16.63 3.99 -7.48
C TRP A 183 -17.91 3.28 -7.92
N ALA A 184 -18.35 3.49 -9.15
CA ALA A 184 -19.52 2.82 -9.69
C ALA A 184 -19.39 1.29 -9.74
N LEU A 185 -18.17 0.74 -9.86
CA LEU A 185 -17.92 -0.70 -9.81
C LEU A 185 -18.31 -1.34 -8.48
N GLN A 186 -18.30 -0.59 -7.39
CA GLN A 186 -18.71 -1.10 -6.07
C GLN A 186 -20.15 -1.63 -6.10
N LYS A 187 -21.03 -1.10 -6.95
CA LYS A 187 -22.40 -1.60 -7.09
C LYS A 187 -22.47 -3.02 -7.63
N GLN A 188 -21.47 -3.42 -8.43
CA GLN A 188 -21.35 -4.76 -9.01
C GLN A 188 -20.56 -5.70 -8.10
N CYS A 189 -19.67 -5.14 -7.27
CA CYS A 189 -18.88 -5.87 -6.27
C CYS A 189 -19.10 -5.26 -4.87
N PRO A 190 -20.28 -5.47 -4.25
CA PRO A 190 -20.60 -4.87 -2.96
C PRO A 190 -19.82 -5.51 -1.80
N LEU A 191 -19.32 -6.73 -1.99
CA LEU A 191 -18.55 -7.48 -1.01
C LEU A 191 -17.27 -8.00 -1.66
N ILE A 192 -16.14 -7.80 -0.98
CA ILE A 192 -14.83 -8.31 -1.38
C ILE A 192 -14.31 -9.15 -0.22
N ILE A 193 -14.12 -10.44 -0.46
CA ILE A 193 -13.49 -11.34 0.50
C ILE A 193 -11.98 -11.22 0.33
N LEU A 194 -11.34 -10.51 1.26
CA LEU A 194 -9.91 -10.20 1.23
C LEU A 194 -9.06 -11.25 1.95
N TYR A 195 -9.64 -11.85 2.99
CA TYR A 195 -9.06 -12.95 3.75
C TYR A 195 -10.20 -13.64 4.50
N ASN A 196 -10.04 -14.93 4.78
CA ASN A 196 -11.02 -15.68 5.56
C ASN A 196 -10.63 -15.67 7.04
N ASN A 197 -11.54 -15.21 7.88
CA ASN A 197 -11.53 -15.58 9.28
C ASN A 197 -12.11 -17.00 9.37
N LEU A 198 -11.25 -18.01 9.42
CA LEU A 198 -11.68 -19.30 9.98
C LEU A 198 -11.93 -19.03 11.47
N GLN A 199 -13.20 -18.78 11.82
CA GLN A 199 -13.67 -18.87 13.20
C GLN A 199 -13.68 -20.32 13.66
#